data_AF-E3L1V8-F1
#
_entry.id   AF-E3L1V8-F1
#
_cell.length_a   1.000
_cell.length_b   1.000
_cell.length_c   1.000
_cell.angle_alpha   90.00
_cell.angle_beta   90.00
_cell.angle_gamma   90.00
#
_symmetry.space_group_name_H-M   'P 1'
#
loop_
_entity.id
_entity.type
_entity.pdbx_description
1 polymer ?
#
loop_
_entity_poly.entity_id
_entity_poly.type
_entity_poly.pdbx_seq_one_letter_code
_entity_poly.pdbx_strand_id
1 'polypeptide(L)'
;MSRKTGLSALVRLSDTTRKTLAGQEFLIKSRKPISPFICIDNIDFQERIHFQSVEKTSHMFHGTWGYVHTLDPTLIKGHDPKDFSLDSYKQAIKDSAKLKITPPMFMPTSEEEIHFRAAIKSQIAQITILKLMLASDNCAEGVGKIFSDIIDQTYLTPEQFFSELQVMEGDLGTIMNLECLRSQRKPSGHKEESLGNIFMLLGAAHTLWNIGQAIFLKHFGNNKNQDDLGAWRTLQALGLPSEKPAAKKDFTLMLTNMQKIHEATLIHCLLLVMGIPRNSLPNEKLKLTAKSINHAIDL
;
A
#
# COMPACT_ATOMS: atom_id res chain seq x y z
N MET A 1 -12.15 -14.84 -20.63
CA MET A 1 -11.02 -15.75 -20.89
C MET A 1 -11.21 -16.98 -20.00
N SER A 2 -10.76 -18.18 -20.39
CA SER A 2 -10.95 -19.36 -19.52
C SER A 2 -9.95 -19.32 -18.35
N ARG A 3 -10.28 -19.96 -17.22
CA ARG A 3 -9.41 -20.15 -16.03
C ARG A 3 -7.97 -20.58 -16.39
N LYS A 4 -7.81 -21.37 -17.46
CA LYS A 4 -6.49 -21.80 -17.97
C LYS A 4 -5.70 -20.66 -18.61
N THR A 5 -6.35 -19.69 -19.25
CA THR A 5 -5.70 -18.64 -20.03
C THR A 5 -5.10 -17.54 -19.14
N GLY A 6 -5.82 -17.07 -18.12
CA GLY A 6 -5.32 -16.07 -17.16
C GLY A 6 -4.20 -16.63 -16.27
N LEU A 7 -4.39 -17.84 -15.74
CA LEU A 7 -3.35 -18.53 -14.97
C LEU A 7 -2.12 -18.85 -15.83
N SER A 8 -2.32 -19.28 -17.08
CA SER A 8 -1.21 -19.52 -18.03
C SER A 8 -0.50 -18.22 -18.42
N ALA A 9 -1.20 -17.09 -18.54
CA ALA A 9 -0.58 -15.79 -18.77
C ALA A 9 0.26 -15.34 -17.57
N LEU A 10 -0.24 -15.50 -16.34
CA LEU A 10 0.51 -15.20 -15.11
C LEU A 10 1.69 -16.16 -14.90
N VAL A 11 1.51 -17.46 -15.18
CA VAL A 11 2.60 -18.44 -15.16
C VAL A 11 3.65 -18.08 -16.21
N ARG A 12 3.23 -17.74 -17.43
CA ARG A 12 4.14 -17.34 -18.51
C ARG A 12 4.83 -16.02 -18.20
N LEU A 13 4.15 -15.06 -17.57
CA LEU A 13 4.76 -13.83 -17.06
C LEU A 13 5.78 -14.18 -15.98
N SER A 14 5.44 -15.02 -15.00
CA SER A 14 6.38 -15.45 -13.96
C SER A 14 7.58 -16.22 -14.52
N ASP A 15 7.40 -17.08 -15.52
CA ASP A 15 8.49 -17.83 -16.16
C ASP A 15 9.36 -16.90 -17.02
N THR A 16 8.75 -15.93 -17.69
CA THR A 16 9.47 -14.90 -18.46
C THR A 16 10.24 -13.97 -17.53
N THR A 17 9.64 -13.59 -16.40
CA THR A 17 10.28 -12.81 -15.33
C THR A 17 11.41 -13.62 -14.70
N ARG A 18 11.22 -14.89 -14.34
CA ARG A 18 12.27 -15.77 -13.82
C ARG A 18 13.45 -15.88 -14.79
N LYS A 19 13.19 -16.01 -16.10
CA LYS A 19 14.23 -15.98 -17.14
C LYS A 19 14.91 -14.61 -17.28
N THR A 20 14.16 -13.52 -17.13
CA THR A 20 14.68 -12.15 -17.15
C THR A 20 15.53 -11.88 -15.91
N LEU A 21 15.12 -12.38 -14.74
CA LEU A 21 15.85 -12.30 -13.47
C LEU A 21 17.15 -13.12 -13.53
N ALA A 22 17.12 -14.29 -14.15
CA ALA A 22 18.35 -15.05 -14.43
C ALA A 22 19.31 -14.24 -15.34
N GLY A 23 18.80 -13.56 -16.37
CA GLY A 23 19.60 -12.65 -17.21
C GLY A 23 20.04 -11.36 -16.49
N GLN A 24 19.28 -10.92 -15.48
CA GLN A 24 19.57 -9.78 -14.60
C GLN A 24 20.29 -10.20 -13.31
N GLU A 25 20.81 -11.43 -13.20
CA GLU A 25 21.59 -11.90 -12.04
C GLU A 25 22.66 -10.87 -11.63
N PHE A 26 23.25 -10.19 -12.60
CA PHE A 26 24.26 -9.15 -12.40
C PHE A 26 23.72 -7.86 -11.72
N LEU A 27 22.44 -7.52 -11.92
CA LEU A 27 21.76 -6.38 -11.29
C LEU A 27 21.24 -6.69 -9.88
N ILE A 28 20.97 -7.96 -9.58
CA ILE A 28 20.52 -8.43 -8.25
C ILE A 28 21.71 -8.70 -7.34
N LYS A 29 22.81 -9.27 -7.87
CA LYS A 29 24.02 -9.61 -7.10
C LYS A 29 24.90 -8.41 -6.70
N SER A 30 24.70 -7.21 -7.26
CA SER A 30 25.63 -6.08 -7.05
C SER A 30 25.25 -5.07 -5.96
N ARG A 31 24.21 -5.31 -5.15
CA ARG A 31 23.62 -4.25 -4.34
C ARG A 31 24.07 -4.26 -2.88
N LYS A 32 25.28 -3.78 -2.67
CA LYS A 32 25.66 -3.21 -1.37
C LYS A 32 25.29 -1.73 -1.36
N PRO A 33 24.72 -1.21 -0.27
CA PRO A 33 24.54 -1.85 1.04
C PRO A 33 23.10 -2.34 1.37
N ILE A 34 22.09 -2.09 0.53
CA ILE A 34 20.70 -2.50 0.78
C ILE A 34 20.23 -3.50 -0.27
N SER A 35 19.71 -4.65 0.19
CA SER A 35 19.01 -5.61 -0.67
C SER A 35 17.68 -5.03 -1.18
N PRO A 36 17.15 -5.52 -2.31
CA PRO A 36 15.85 -5.09 -2.81
C PRO A 36 14.74 -5.14 -1.76
N PHE A 37 13.81 -4.18 -1.82
CA PHE A 37 12.60 -4.21 -1.01
C PHE A 37 11.67 -5.31 -1.52
N ILE A 38 11.17 -6.15 -0.62
CA ILE A 38 10.29 -7.26 -0.98
C ILE A 38 8.92 -7.01 -0.35
N CYS A 39 7.91 -6.70 -1.14
CA CYS A 39 6.55 -6.69 -0.62
C CYS A 39 5.95 -8.08 -0.77
N ILE A 40 5.36 -8.58 0.32
CA ILE A 40 4.62 -9.83 0.38
C ILE A 40 3.22 -9.46 0.85
N ASP A 41 2.25 -9.53 -0.06
CA ASP A 41 0.88 -9.17 0.27
C ASP A 41 -0.09 -10.21 -0.28
N ASN A 42 -1.21 -10.37 0.42
CA ASN A 42 -2.33 -11.21 -0.01
C ASN A 42 -3.14 -10.42 -1.04
N ILE A 43 -2.54 -10.20 -2.21
CA ILE A 43 -3.15 -9.42 -3.28
C ILE A 43 -4.21 -10.25 -3.99
N ASP A 44 -5.46 -9.88 -3.75
CA ASP A 44 -6.58 -10.35 -4.54
C ASP A 44 -6.63 -9.60 -5.88
N PHE A 45 -6.48 -10.31 -7.00
CA PHE A 45 -6.65 -9.72 -8.33
C PHE A 45 -8.08 -9.91 -8.81
N GLN A 46 -8.75 -8.84 -9.26
CA GLN A 46 -10.02 -8.95 -9.95
C GLN A 46 -9.82 -8.83 -11.47
N GLU A 47 -10.06 -9.92 -12.22
CA GLU A 47 -10.29 -9.81 -13.65
C GLU A 47 -11.68 -9.23 -13.88
N ARG A 48 -11.72 -7.97 -14.29
CA ARG A 48 -12.98 -7.28 -14.61
C ARG A 48 -13.26 -7.41 -16.10
N ILE A 49 -14.32 -8.15 -16.43
CA ILE A 49 -14.80 -8.26 -17.81
C ILE A 49 -15.73 -7.07 -18.08
N HIS A 50 -15.37 -6.23 -19.06
CA HIS A 50 -16.12 -5.01 -19.40
C HIS A 50 -17.55 -5.28 -19.91
N PHE A 51 -17.78 -6.41 -20.57
CA PHE A 51 -19.12 -6.86 -21.00
C PHE A 51 -19.46 -8.17 -20.32
N GLN A 52 -20.24 -8.07 -19.24
CA GLN A 52 -20.73 -9.23 -18.51
C GLN A 52 -21.77 -9.97 -19.35
N SER A 53 -21.62 -11.29 -19.47
CA SER A 53 -22.65 -12.19 -20.00
C SER A 53 -22.83 -13.36 -19.05
N VAL A 54 -23.89 -14.16 -19.25
CA VAL A 54 -24.16 -15.35 -18.42
C VAL A 54 -22.97 -16.32 -18.37
N GLU A 55 -22.14 -16.32 -19.42
CA GLU A 55 -20.94 -17.18 -19.55
C GLU A 55 -19.61 -16.46 -19.22
N LYS A 56 -19.63 -15.14 -19.01
CA LYS A 56 -18.44 -14.31 -18.77
C LYS A 56 -18.69 -13.35 -17.61
N THR A 57 -18.30 -13.78 -16.42
CA THR A 57 -18.39 -12.97 -15.20
C THR A 57 -17.00 -12.47 -14.79
N SER A 58 -16.98 -11.40 -13.99
CA SER A 58 -15.72 -10.92 -13.39
C SER A 58 -15.27 -11.92 -12.32
N HIS A 59 -13.97 -12.18 -12.23
CA HIS A 59 -13.42 -13.22 -11.37
C HIS A 59 -12.39 -12.66 -10.40
N MET A 60 -12.46 -13.11 -9.14
CA MET A 60 -11.47 -12.82 -8.11
C MET A 60 -10.44 -13.96 -8.07
N PHE A 61 -9.15 -13.61 -8.13
CA PHE A 61 -8.03 -14.51 -7.93
C PHE A 61 -7.45 -14.28 -6.55
N HIS A 62 -7.48 -15.31 -5.73
CA HIS A 62 -6.96 -15.29 -4.37
C HIS A 62 -5.55 -15.90 -4.32
N GLY A 63 -4.60 -15.20 -3.69
CA GLY A 63 -3.26 -15.73 -3.45
C GLY A 63 -2.31 -14.75 -2.76
N THR A 64 -1.25 -15.28 -2.18
CA THR A 64 -0.11 -14.49 -1.71
C THR A 64 0.80 -14.17 -2.88
N TRP A 65 1.11 -12.89 -3.07
CA TRP A 65 1.97 -12.44 -4.15
C TRP A 65 3.12 -11.64 -3.57
N GLY A 66 4.27 -11.81 -4.21
CA GLY A 66 5.44 -10.99 -3.92
C GLY A 66 5.71 -10.03 -5.05
N TYR A 67 6.22 -8.85 -4.73
CA TYR A 67 6.88 -8.03 -5.73
C TYR A 67 8.17 -7.45 -5.15
N VAL A 68 9.17 -7.37 -6.00
CA VAL A 68 10.50 -6.87 -5.65
C VAL A 68 10.68 -5.50 -6.27
N HIS A 69 11.09 -4.57 -5.43
CA HIS A 69 11.50 -3.23 -5.82
C HIS A 69 12.98 -3.06 -5.53
N THR A 70 13.71 -2.62 -6.54
CA THR A 70 15.11 -2.30 -6.39
C THR A 70 15.29 -0.80 -6.33
N LEU A 71 16.05 -0.28 -5.36
CA LEU A 71 16.36 1.15 -5.30
C LEU A 71 17.09 1.61 -6.57
N ASP A 72 16.84 2.85 -6.96
CA ASP A 72 17.68 3.51 -7.95
C ASP A 72 19.12 3.62 -7.39
N PRO A 73 20.14 3.08 -8.09
CA PRO A 73 21.53 3.15 -7.61
C PRO A 73 22.03 4.58 -7.34
N THR A 74 21.44 5.59 -7.99
CA THR A 74 21.78 6.99 -7.76
C THR A 74 21.44 7.47 -6.34
N LEU A 75 20.45 6.86 -5.68
CA LEU A 75 20.07 7.17 -4.29
C LEU A 75 21.08 6.62 -3.27
N ILE A 76 21.89 5.64 -3.67
CA ILE A 76 22.93 5.04 -2.84
C ILE A 76 24.28 5.70 -3.11
N LYS A 77 24.47 6.18 -4.35
CA LYS A 77 25.72 6.78 -4.81
C LYS A 77 26.05 8.05 -4.02
N GLY A 78 27.17 8.02 -3.30
CA GLY A 78 27.67 9.18 -2.54
C GLY A 78 27.37 9.13 -1.03
N HIS A 79 26.69 8.09 -0.55
CA HIS A 79 26.45 7.86 0.88
C HIS A 79 27.39 6.77 1.45
N ASP A 80 27.66 6.78 2.77
CA ASP A 80 28.49 5.75 3.41
C ASP A 80 27.69 4.44 3.44
N PRO A 81 28.24 3.31 2.97
CA PRO A 81 27.60 2.01 3.10
C PRO A 81 27.10 1.66 4.51
N LYS A 82 27.74 2.19 5.56
CA LYS A 82 27.33 1.99 6.97
C LYS A 82 26.03 2.70 7.33
N ASP A 83 25.65 3.76 6.62
CA ASP A 83 24.40 4.49 6.83
C ASP A 83 23.17 3.58 6.62
N PHE A 84 23.37 2.51 5.85
CA PHE A 84 22.32 1.55 5.49
C PHE A 84 22.39 0.24 6.27
N SER A 85 23.16 0.22 7.37
CA SER A 85 23.21 -0.93 8.26
C SER A 85 21.93 -1.08 9.09
N LEU A 86 21.70 -2.29 9.60
CA LEU A 86 20.57 -2.56 10.53
C LEU A 86 20.65 -1.69 11.79
N ASP A 87 21.85 -1.37 12.27
CA ASP A 87 22.02 -0.53 13.47
C ASP A 87 21.68 0.94 13.19
N SER A 88 22.14 1.48 12.06
CA SER A 88 21.74 2.82 11.60
C SER A 88 20.23 2.91 11.41
N TYR A 89 19.62 1.88 10.81
CA TYR A 89 18.17 1.79 10.66
C TYR A 89 17.43 1.80 12.01
N LYS A 90 17.85 0.95 12.96
CA LYS A 90 17.26 0.89 14.31
C LYS A 90 17.37 2.22 15.04
N GLN A 91 18.51 2.90 14.88
CA GLN A 91 18.72 4.22 15.47
C GLN A 91 17.79 5.25 14.85
N ALA A 92 17.65 5.28 13.51
CA ALA A 92 16.71 6.15 12.82
C ALA A 92 15.25 5.94 13.26
N ILE A 93 14.81 4.69 13.48
CA ILE A 93 13.48 4.39 14.02
C ILE A 93 13.31 4.88 15.47
N LYS A 94 14.34 4.76 16.31
CA LYS A 94 14.29 5.30 17.67
C LYS A 94 14.21 6.82 17.68
N ASP A 95 14.93 7.46 16.76
CA ASP A 95 14.94 8.92 16.65
C ASP A 95 13.64 9.45 16.04
N SER A 96 13.00 8.70 15.12
CA SER A 96 11.71 9.06 14.56
C SER A 96 10.59 9.11 15.60
N ALA A 97 10.68 8.34 16.69
CA ALA A 97 9.75 8.42 17.80
C ALA A 97 9.74 9.79 18.51
N LYS A 98 10.82 10.57 18.35
CA LYS A 98 10.94 11.95 18.86
C LYS A 98 10.60 13.00 17.81
N LEU A 99 10.32 12.60 16.57
CA LEU A 99 10.02 13.52 15.49
C LEU A 99 8.70 14.23 15.80
N LYS A 100 8.77 15.57 15.93
CA LYS A 100 7.57 16.38 16.08
C LYS A 100 6.86 16.44 14.72
N ILE A 101 5.83 15.62 14.58
CA ILE A 101 4.98 15.62 13.40
C ILE A 101 4.21 16.95 13.35
N THR A 102 4.28 17.64 12.21
CA THR A 102 3.50 18.87 11.95
C THR A 102 2.58 18.67 10.74
N PRO A 103 1.39 19.29 10.70
CA PRO A 103 0.47 19.12 9.58
C PRO A 103 1.06 19.39 8.17
N PRO A 104 1.95 20.37 7.97
CA PRO A 104 2.58 20.59 6.66
C PRO A 104 3.38 19.40 6.14
N MET A 105 3.88 18.50 7.01
CA MET A 105 4.62 17.30 6.59
C MET A 105 3.76 16.30 5.79
N PHE A 106 2.44 16.43 5.85
CA PHE A 106 1.49 15.59 5.09
C PHE A 106 0.88 16.31 3.89
N MET A 107 1.25 17.56 3.66
CA MET A 107 0.74 18.37 2.55
C MET A 107 1.82 18.43 1.47
N PRO A 108 1.75 17.55 0.45
CA PRO A 108 2.72 17.60 -0.64
C PRO A 108 2.57 18.92 -1.39
N THR A 109 3.71 19.51 -1.75
CA THR A 109 3.77 20.57 -2.75
C THR A 109 3.39 20.01 -4.13
N SER A 110 3.04 20.87 -5.07
CA SER A 110 2.75 20.44 -6.45
C SER A 110 3.94 19.72 -7.10
N GLU A 111 5.17 20.13 -6.78
CA GLU A 111 6.39 19.46 -7.26
C GLU A 111 6.54 18.06 -6.67
N GLU A 112 6.31 17.91 -5.36
CA GLU A 112 6.34 16.61 -4.68
C GLU A 112 5.25 15.66 -5.19
N GLU A 113 4.05 16.17 -5.50
CA GLU A 113 2.95 15.36 -6.05
C GLU A 113 3.28 14.87 -7.49
N ILE A 114 3.86 15.74 -8.32
CA ILE A 114 4.34 15.37 -9.66
C ILE A 114 5.44 14.31 -9.54
N HIS A 115 6.40 14.53 -8.64
CA HIS A 115 7.48 13.58 -8.39
C HIS A 115 6.95 12.25 -7.86
N PHE A 116 6.03 12.25 -6.91
CA PHE A 116 5.39 11.05 -6.37
C PHE A 116 4.65 10.27 -7.46
N ARG A 117 3.88 10.95 -8.31
CA ARG A 117 3.21 10.31 -9.46
C ARG A 117 4.22 9.71 -10.44
N ALA A 118 5.35 10.37 -10.69
CA ALA A 118 6.41 9.84 -11.53
C ALA A 118 7.07 8.62 -10.89
N ALA A 119 7.34 8.65 -9.59
CA ALA A 119 7.89 7.55 -8.82
C ALA A 119 6.96 6.32 -8.86
N ILE A 120 5.65 6.49 -8.62
CA ILE A 120 4.68 5.40 -8.70
C ILE A 120 4.63 4.80 -10.12
N LYS A 121 4.60 5.63 -11.17
CA LYS A 121 4.64 5.14 -12.55
C LYS A 121 5.93 4.38 -12.87
N SER A 122 7.07 4.89 -12.42
CA SER A 122 8.37 4.23 -12.60
C SER A 122 8.42 2.90 -11.85
N GLN A 123 7.94 2.87 -10.62
CA GLN A 123 7.85 1.65 -9.81
C GLN A 123 6.96 0.63 -10.50
N ILE A 124 5.75 0.99 -10.94
CA ILE A 124 4.86 0.08 -11.69
C ILE A 124 5.54 -0.47 -12.94
N ALA A 125 6.30 0.37 -13.67
CA ALA A 125 7.01 -0.05 -14.87
C ALA A 125 8.22 -0.98 -14.60
N GLN A 126 8.77 -0.95 -13.38
CA GLN A 126 9.98 -1.69 -12.99
C GLN A 126 9.70 -2.84 -12.00
N ILE A 127 8.43 -3.08 -11.64
CA ILE A 127 8.06 -4.16 -10.72
C ILE A 127 8.46 -5.52 -11.31
N THR A 128 9.22 -6.26 -10.52
CA THR A 128 9.41 -7.69 -10.73
C THR A 128 8.42 -8.44 -9.85
N ILE A 129 7.48 -9.17 -10.45
CA ILE A 129 6.53 -10.01 -9.73
C ILE A 129 7.19 -11.34 -9.37
N LEU A 130 7.21 -11.66 -8.07
CA LEU A 130 7.58 -12.97 -7.56
C LEU A 130 6.31 -13.78 -7.33
N LYS A 131 6.32 -15.04 -7.78
CA LYS A 131 5.22 -15.95 -7.51
C LYS A 131 5.50 -16.67 -6.19
N LEU A 132 4.93 -16.16 -5.11
CA LEU A 132 5.11 -16.68 -3.75
C LEU A 132 3.90 -17.53 -3.33
N MET A 133 3.56 -18.62 -4.03
CA MET A 133 2.36 -19.41 -3.66
C MET A 133 2.48 -20.94 -3.83
N LEU A 134 2.40 -21.60 -2.67
CA LEU A 134 1.55 -22.77 -2.37
C LEU A 134 1.21 -22.92 -0.86
N ALA A 135 1.51 -21.94 0.01
CA ALA A 135 1.25 -22.03 1.47
C ALA A 135 0.44 -20.82 1.97
N SER A 136 -0.83 -20.78 1.60
CA SER A 136 -1.81 -19.79 2.08
C SER A 136 -2.43 -20.18 3.43
N ASP A 137 -1.70 -20.90 4.28
CA ASP A 137 -2.27 -21.41 5.54
C ASP A 137 -2.12 -20.40 6.68
N ASN A 138 -1.68 -19.16 6.38
CA ASN A 138 -1.43 -18.09 7.35
C ASN A 138 -0.65 -18.59 8.58
N CYS A 139 0.24 -19.56 8.38
CA CYS A 139 1.00 -20.22 9.43
C CYS A 139 2.47 -19.82 9.37
N ALA A 140 3.15 -19.94 10.51
CA ALA A 140 4.59 -19.70 10.63
C ALA A 140 5.40 -20.53 9.62
N GLU A 141 5.04 -21.80 9.39
CA GLU A 141 5.70 -22.67 8.41
C GLU A 141 5.57 -22.13 6.97
N GLY A 142 4.42 -21.55 6.62
CA GLY A 142 4.18 -20.92 5.32
C GLY A 142 5.12 -19.74 5.06
N VAL A 143 5.43 -18.95 6.07
CA VAL A 143 6.41 -17.84 5.94
C VAL A 143 7.83 -18.35 5.69
N GLY A 144 8.22 -19.47 6.31
CA GLY A 144 9.51 -20.11 6.03
C GLY A 144 9.63 -20.53 4.56
N LYS A 145 8.56 -21.09 3.99
CA LYS A 145 8.48 -21.47 2.58
C LYS A 145 8.54 -20.25 1.64
N ILE A 146 7.95 -19.12 2.04
CA ILE A 146 8.05 -17.86 1.29
C ILE A 146 9.52 -17.43 1.15
N PHE A 147 10.33 -17.53 2.20
CA PHE A 147 11.76 -17.20 2.10
C PHE A 147 12.51 -18.13 1.15
N SER A 148 12.23 -19.44 1.20
CA SER A 148 12.80 -20.40 0.23
C SER A 148 12.39 -20.04 -1.21
N ASP A 149 11.11 -19.74 -1.44
CA ASP A 149 10.60 -19.37 -2.76
C ASP A 149 11.22 -18.06 -3.29
N ILE A 150 11.52 -17.10 -2.41
CA ILE A 150 12.23 -15.86 -2.74
C ILE A 150 13.68 -16.17 -3.12
N ILE A 151 14.41 -16.94 -2.30
CA ILE A 151 15.81 -17.31 -2.56
C ILE A 151 15.91 -18.02 -3.92
N ASP A 152 15.01 -18.97 -4.19
CA ASP A 152 14.96 -19.73 -5.43
C ASP A 152 14.64 -18.85 -6.65
N GLN A 153 13.78 -17.85 -6.50
CA GLN A 153 13.41 -16.95 -7.61
C GLN A 153 14.39 -15.79 -7.82
N THR A 154 15.19 -15.46 -6.81
CA THR A 154 16.20 -14.39 -6.87
C THR A 154 17.59 -14.90 -7.18
N TYR A 155 17.80 -16.22 -7.22
CA TYR A 155 19.09 -16.88 -7.46
C TYR A 155 20.18 -16.49 -6.44
N LEU A 156 19.76 -16.10 -5.23
CA LEU A 156 20.67 -15.83 -4.11
C LEU A 156 21.01 -17.13 -3.39
N THR A 157 22.15 -17.18 -2.70
CA THR A 157 22.37 -18.22 -1.69
C THR A 157 21.67 -17.84 -0.38
N PRO A 158 21.31 -18.81 0.48
CA PRO A 158 20.77 -18.51 1.81
C PRO A 158 21.69 -17.57 2.61
N GLU A 159 23.01 -17.79 2.57
CA GLU A 159 23.97 -16.92 3.24
C GLU A 159 23.89 -15.48 2.73
N GLN A 160 23.81 -15.27 1.41
CA GLN A 160 23.68 -13.93 0.83
C GLN A 160 22.38 -13.25 1.29
N PHE A 161 21.26 -13.98 1.24
CA PHE A 161 19.96 -13.44 1.62
C PHE A 161 19.88 -13.07 3.12
N PHE A 162 20.29 -13.96 4.01
CA PHE A 162 20.18 -13.75 5.46
C PHE A 162 21.29 -12.87 6.05
N SER A 163 22.42 -12.69 5.36
CA SER A 163 23.50 -11.81 5.83
C SER A 163 23.25 -10.32 5.57
N GLU A 164 22.38 -9.98 4.62
CA GLU A 164 22.03 -8.61 4.25
C GLU A 164 20.72 -8.14 4.89
N LEU A 165 20.55 -6.81 5.00
CA LEU A 165 19.31 -6.21 5.50
C LEU A 165 18.18 -6.40 4.47
N GLN A 166 17.23 -7.27 4.79
CA GLN A 166 16.02 -7.49 4.00
C GLN A 166 14.89 -6.64 4.54
N VAL A 167 14.51 -5.57 3.84
CA VAL A 167 13.31 -4.80 4.19
C VAL A 167 12.14 -5.33 3.40
N MET A 168 11.14 -5.80 4.12
CA MET A 168 9.93 -6.38 3.56
C MET A 168 8.69 -5.61 4.02
N GLU A 169 7.64 -5.65 3.23
CA GLU A 169 6.32 -5.12 3.61
C GLU A 169 5.33 -6.29 3.62
N GLY A 170 4.45 -6.35 4.62
CA GLY A 170 3.39 -7.35 4.65
C GLY A 170 2.26 -7.01 5.62
N ASP A 171 1.16 -7.76 5.52
CA ASP A 171 0.03 -7.59 6.44
C ASP A 171 0.38 -8.00 7.88
N LEU A 172 -0.50 -7.65 8.83
CA LEU A 172 -0.27 -7.93 10.26
C LEU A 172 -0.08 -9.44 10.52
N GLY A 173 -0.82 -10.30 9.83
CA GLY A 173 -0.73 -11.75 9.99
C GLY A 173 0.64 -12.27 9.58
N THR A 174 1.17 -11.79 8.46
CA THR A 174 2.50 -12.15 7.94
C THR A 174 3.60 -11.72 8.91
N ILE A 175 3.48 -10.51 9.50
CA ILE A 175 4.41 -10.02 10.52
C ILE A 175 4.36 -10.87 11.79
N MET A 176 3.16 -11.19 12.28
CA MET A 176 2.99 -12.04 13.46
C MET A 176 3.59 -13.43 13.23
N ASN A 177 3.46 -13.98 12.02
CA ASN A 177 4.05 -15.27 11.66
C ASN A 177 5.59 -15.21 11.62
N LEU A 178 6.19 -14.12 11.14
CA LEU A 178 7.64 -13.94 11.22
C LEU A 178 8.12 -13.85 12.68
N GLU A 179 7.43 -13.08 13.52
CA GLU A 179 7.79 -12.99 14.94
C GLU A 179 7.62 -14.33 15.65
N CYS A 180 6.60 -15.12 15.28
CA CYS A 180 6.44 -16.49 15.75
C CYS A 180 7.65 -17.35 15.33
N LEU A 181 8.04 -17.35 14.05
CA LEU A 181 9.22 -18.07 13.56
C LEU A 181 10.50 -17.64 14.28
N ARG A 182 10.69 -16.34 14.53
CA ARG A 182 11.83 -15.80 15.29
C ARG A 182 11.86 -16.31 16.71
N SER A 183 10.70 -16.36 17.38
CA SER A 183 10.62 -16.88 18.73
C SER A 183 10.97 -18.37 18.80
N GLN A 184 10.54 -19.15 17.80
CA GLN A 184 10.82 -20.58 17.69
C GLN A 184 12.28 -20.89 17.33
N ARG A 185 12.97 -19.99 16.64
CA ARG A 185 14.34 -20.19 16.12
C ARG A 185 15.44 -19.46 16.91
N LYS A 186 15.15 -18.91 18.10
CA LYS A 186 16.15 -18.18 18.89
C LYS A 186 16.92 -19.08 19.88
N PRO A 187 18.28 -19.04 19.90
CA PRO A 187 19.20 -18.44 18.93
C PRO A 187 19.86 -19.50 18.03
N SER A 188 19.58 -19.47 16.73
CA SER A 188 20.43 -20.10 15.72
C SER A 188 21.75 -19.33 15.60
N GLY A 189 22.89 -20.02 15.76
CA GLY A 189 24.23 -19.46 15.57
C GLY A 189 24.71 -19.45 14.11
N HIS A 190 23.90 -19.96 13.18
CA HIS A 190 24.26 -20.09 11.76
C HIS A 190 23.70 -18.92 10.97
N LYS A 191 24.57 -18.26 10.18
CA LYS A 191 24.18 -17.08 9.39
C LYS A 191 23.15 -17.42 8.32
N GLU A 192 23.18 -18.63 7.77
CA GLU A 192 22.28 -19.09 6.69
C GLU A 192 20.82 -19.28 7.11
N GLU A 193 20.47 -19.13 8.39
CA GLU A 193 19.09 -19.29 8.88
C GLU A 193 18.67 -18.12 9.81
N SER A 194 19.53 -17.11 9.93
CA SER A 194 19.30 -15.99 10.84
C SER A 194 18.23 -15.06 10.30
N LEU A 195 17.08 -15.02 10.99
CA LEU A 195 16.01 -14.06 10.72
C LEU A 195 16.32 -12.64 11.27
N GLY A 196 17.52 -12.41 11.80
CA GLY A 196 17.91 -11.19 12.50
C GLY A 196 18.04 -9.97 11.58
N ASN A 197 18.36 -10.17 10.31
CA ASN A 197 18.51 -9.11 9.31
C ASN A 197 17.26 -8.92 8.44
N ILE A 198 16.20 -9.68 8.68
CA ILE A 198 14.90 -9.44 8.05
C ILE A 198 14.20 -8.33 8.82
N PHE A 199 13.49 -7.43 8.16
CA PHE A 199 12.71 -6.40 8.82
C PHE A 199 11.40 -6.23 8.06
N MET A 200 10.28 -6.41 8.73
CA MET A 200 8.97 -6.27 8.11
C MET A 200 8.27 -5.00 8.56
N LEU A 201 7.91 -4.19 7.58
CA LEU A 201 7.04 -3.04 7.70
C LEU A 201 5.59 -3.51 7.61
N LEU A 202 4.74 -3.00 8.51
CA LEU A 202 3.31 -3.18 8.40
C LEU A 202 2.83 -2.49 7.12
N GLY A 203 2.13 -3.25 6.27
CA GLY A 203 1.62 -2.77 5.00
C GLY A 203 0.96 -1.41 5.14
N ALA A 204 1.48 -0.40 4.44
CA ALA A 204 0.99 0.97 4.54
C ALA A 204 -0.49 1.02 4.16
N ALA A 205 -0.89 0.24 3.15
CA ALA A 205 -2.28 0.07 2.74
C ALA A 205 -3.18 -0.47 3.86
N HIS A 206 -2.75 -1.50 4.60
CA HIS A 206 -3.55 -2.09 5.67
C HIS A 206 -3.63 -1.18 6.89
N THR A 207 -2.56 -0.46 7.19
CA THR A 207 -2.53 0.55 8.26
C THR A 207 -3.47 1.70 7.93
N LEU A 208 -3.37 2.26 6.71
CA LEU A 208 -4.27 3.30 6.21
C LEU A 208 -5.72 2.81 6.16
N TRP A 209 -5.96 1.55 5.81
CA TRP A 209 -7.29 0.95 5.86
C TRP A 209 -7.85 0.97 7.28
N ASN A 210 -7.12 0.47 8.27
CA ASN A 210 -7.59 0.44 9.65
C ASN A 210 -7.80 1.86 10.23
N ILE A 211 -6.91 2.81 9.93
CA ILE A 211 -7.05 4.21 10.34
C ILE A 211 -8.28 4.86 9.67
N GLY A 212 -8.40 4.73 8.34
CA GLY A 212 -9.53 5.26 7.59
C GLY A 212 -10.86 4.70 8.08
N GLN A 213 -10.91 3.40 8.40
CA GLN A 213 -12.08 2.78 8.99
C GLN A 213 -12.41 3.35 10.36
N ALA A 214 -11.43 3.50 11.25
CA ALA A 214 -11.65 4.06 12.58
C ALA A 214 -12.20 5.49 12.51
N ILE A 215 -11.64 6.33 11.63
CA ILE A 215 -12.13 7.69 11.36
C ILE A 215 -13.57 7.63 10.85
N PHE A 216 -13.84 6.84 9.82
CA PHE A 216 -15.17 6.76 9.21
C PHE A 216 -16.23 6.30 10.21
N LEU A 217 -15.95 5.28 11.02
CA LEU A 217 -16.86 4.80 12.05
C LEU A 217 -17.09 5.83 13.15
N LYS A 218 -16.03 6.51 13.59
CA LYS A 218 -16.11 7.56 14.62
C LYS A 218 -16.99 8.73 14.19
N HIS A 219 -16.93 9.10 12.90
CA HIS A 219 -17.66 10.23 12.34
C HIS A 219 -18.97 9.82 11.64
N PHE A 220 -19.32 8.52 11.61
CA PHE A 220 -20.52 8.05 10.94
C PHE A 220 -21.78 8.69 11.51
N GLY A 221 -21.86 8.78 12.85
CA GLY A 221 -23.00 9.33 13.58
C GLY A 221 -24.12 8.31 13.85
N ASN A 222 -25.19 8.78 14.49
CA ASN A 222 -26.36 7.98 14.81
C ASN A 222 -27.55 8.35 13.93
N ASN A 223 -27.82 7.55 12.89
CA ASN A 223 -28.93 7.76 11.96
C ASN A 223 -30.34 7.54 12.54
N LYS A 224 -30.45 7.09 13.79
CA LYS A 224 -31.72 7.05 14.52
C LYS A 224 -32.03 8.37 15.22
N ASN A 225 -31.05 9.26 15.34
CA ASN A 225 -31.21 10.59 15.90
C ASN A 225 -31.30 11.62 14.76
N GLN A 226 -32.44 12.29 14.61
CA GLN A 226 -32.64 13.28 13.54
C GLN A 226 -31.79 14.54 13.71
N ASP A 227 -31.35 14.82 14.94
CA ASP A 227 -30.46 15.95 15.25
C ASP A 227 -28.98 15.63 15.01
N ASP A 228 -28.65 14.37 14.73
CA ASP A 228 -27.29 13.96 14.43
C ASP A 228 -26.84 14.48 13.06
N LEU A 229 -25.65 15.09 13.03
CA LEU A 229 -25.04 15.69 11.84
C LEU A 229 -23.86 14.87 11.31
N GLY A 230 -23.79 13.59 11.67
CA GLY A 230 -22.74 12.68 11.23
C GLY A 230 -22.73 12.45 9.72
N ALA A 231 -21.71 11.72 9.27
CA ALA A 231 -21.51 11.41 7.87
C ALA A 231 -22.74 10.74 7.21
N TRP A 232 -23.54 9.97 7.95
CA TRP A 232 -24.77 9.36 7.43
C TRP A 232 -25.71 10.38 6.77
N ARG A 233 -25.81 11.59 7.32
CA ARG A 233 -26.70 12.65 6.80
C ARG A 233 -26.22 13.18 5.45
N THR A 234 -24.90 13.34 5.31
CA THR A 234 -24.28 13.75 4.03
C THR A 234 -24.45 12.66 2.98
N LEU A 235 -24.25 11.39 3.36
CA LEU A 235 -24.48 10.26 2.46
C LEU A 235 -25.94 10.20 2.00
N GLN A 236 -26.89 10.37 2.92
CA GLN A 236 -28.32 10.41 2.58
C GLN A 236 -28.66 11.54 1.62
N ALA A 237 -28.13 12.75 1.85
CA ALA A 237 -28.34 13.91 0.98
C ALA A 237 -27.76 13.70 -0.44
N LEU A 238 -26.68 12.92 -0.56
CA LEU A 238 -26.08 12.53 -1.82
C LEU A 238 -26.77 11.32 -2.50
N GLY A 239 -27.85 10.78 -1.90
CA GLY A 239 -28.54 9.61 -2.40
C GLY A 239 -27.76 8.30 -2.25
N LEU A 240 -26.82 8.23 -1.30
CA LEU A 240 -25.98 7.07 -1.02
C LEU A 240 -26.48 6.26 0.18
N PRO A 241 -26.15 4.96 0.26
CA PRO A 241 -26.48 4.14 1.43
C PRO A 241 -25.98 4.76 2.73
N SER A 242 -26.87 4.87 3.71
CA SER A 242 -26.64 5.60 4.97
C SER A 242 -27.25 4.91 6.20
N GLU A 243 -27.89 3.74 6.04
CA GLU A 243 -28.43 2.98 7.17
C GLU A 243 -27.33 2.40 8.07
N LYS A 244 -26.14 2.18 7.51
CA LYS A 244 -24.97 1.69 8.23
C LYS A 244 -23.68 2.09 7.53
N PRO A 245 -22.56 2.17 8.26
CA PRO A 245 -21.25 2.35 7.65
C PRO A 245 -20.95 1.23 6.65
N ALA A 246 -20.17 1.55 5.62
CA ALA A 246 -19.59 0.56 4.72
C ALA A 246 -18.88 -0.55 5.51
N ALA A 247 -19.02 -1.80 5.06
CA ALA A 247 -18.40 -2.94 5.71
C ALA A 247 -16.87 -2.85 5.60
N LYS A 248 -16.14 -3.35 6.61
CA LYS A 248 -14.66 -3.34 6.62
C LYS A 248 -14.08 -3.80 5.30
N LYS A 249 -14.57 -4.95 4.81
CA LYS A 249 -14.14 -5.64 3.58
C LYS A 249 -14.32 -4.85 2.28
N ASP A 250 -15.14 -3.79 2.30
CA ASP A 250 -15.39 -2.95 1.12
C ASP A 250 -14.68 -1.61 1.28
N PHE A 251 -13.33 -1.68 1.26
CA PHE A 251 -12.47 -0.53 1.47
C PHE A 251 -12.67 0.55 0.41
N THR A 252 -12.86 0.14 -0.85
CA THR A 252 -13.11 1.05 -1.97
C THR A 252 -14.38 1.86 -1.78
N LEU A 253 -15.48 1.22 -1.35
CA LEU A 253 -16.72 1.92 -1.06
C LEU A 253 -16.54 2.87 0.13
N MET A 254 -15.86 2.43 1.19
CA MET A 254 -15.59 3.27 2.37
C MET A 254 -14.80 4.53 1.99
N LEU A 255 -13.71 4.39 1.24
CA LEU A 255 -12.91 5.53 0.75
C LEU A 255 -13.73 6.45 -0.15
N THR A 256 -14.51 5.89 -1.08
CA THR A 256 -15.38 6.67 -1.97
C THR A 256 -16.38 7.49 -1.16
N ASN A 257 -16.98 6.90 -0.13
CA ASN A 257 -17.90 7.60 0.76
C ASN A 257 -17.19 8.72 1.53
N MET A 258 -16.04 8.43 2.15
CA MET A 258 -15.24 9.44 2.88
C MET A 258 -14.86 10.60 1.97
N GLN A 259 -14.41 10.32 0.75
CA GLN A 259 -14.05 11.35 -0.23
C GLN A 259 -15.25 12.23 -0.56
N LYS A 260 -16.41 11.65 -0.89
CA LYS A 260 -17.63 12.42 -1.20
C LYS A 260 -18.10 13.28 -0.02
N ILE A 261 -18.00 12.75 1.21
CA ILE A 261 -18.33 13.51 2.42
C ILE A 261 -17.37 14.69 2.59
N HIS A 262 -16.07 14.46 2.44
CA HIS A 262 -15.07 15.53 2.53
C HIS A 262 -15.25 16.57 1.43
N GLU A 263 -15.47 16.17 0.18
CA GLU A 263 -15.75 17.09 -0.93
C GLU A 263 -16.98 17.96 -0.64
N ALA A 264 -18.09 17.37 -0.20
CA ALA A 264 -19.29 18.11 0.18
C ALA A 264 -19.02 19.09 1.34
N THR A 265 -18.23 18.66 2.33
CA THR A 265 -17.84 19.49 3.49
C THR A 265 -16.95 20.65 3.07
N LEU A 266 -15.97 20.42 2.19
CA LEU A 266 -15.07 21.44 1.67
C LEU A 266 -15.83 22.46 0.82
N ILE A 267 -16.73 22.01 -0.06
CA ILE A 267 -17.60 22.89 -0.84
C ILE A 267 -18.43 23.75 0.10
N HIS A 268 -18.99 23.16 1.15
CA HIS A 268 -19.76 23.89 2.15
C HIS A 268 -18.94 24.97 2.86
N CYS A 269 -17.72 24.63 3.32
CA CYS A 269 -16.81 25.59 3.92
C CYS A 269 -16.45 26.73 2.96
N LEU A 270 -16.16 26.41 1.70
CA LEU A 270 -15.87 27.40 0.66
C LEU A 270 -17.05 28.35 0.44
N LEU A 271 -18.27 27.82 0.31
CA LEU A 271 -19.48 28.66 0.14
C LEU A 271 -19.68 29.60 1.33
N LEU A 272 -19.44 29.13 2.56
CA LEU A 272 -19.52 29.95 3.76
C LEU A 272 -18.48 31.08 3.76
N VAL A 273 -17.21 30.77 3.47
CA VAL A 273 -16.12 31.77 3.40
C VAL A 273 -16.39 32.81 2.31
N MET A 274 -16.97 32.37 1.18
CA MET A 274 -17.33 33.25 0.07
C MET A 274 -18.64 34.02 0.26
N GLY A 275 -19.36 33.82 1.38
CA GLY A 275 -20.64 34.46 1.64
C GLY A 275 -21.76 34.04 0.68
N ILE A 276 -21.63 32.89 0.00
CA ILE A 276 -22.60 32.39 -0.97
C ILE A 276 -23.69 31.59 -0.23
N PRO A 277 -24.98 31.96 -0.36
CA PRO A 277 -26.07 31.23 0.28
C PRO A 277 -26.14 29.76 -0.19
N ARG A 278 -26.38 28.82 0.73
CA ARG A 278 -26.54 27.38 0.40
C ARG A 278 -27.70 27.14 -0.58
N ASN A 279 -28.72 27.99 -0.54
CA ASN A 279 -29.96 27.84 -1.31
C ASN A 279 -29.85 28.36 -2.74
N SER A 280 -28.71 28.96 -3.12
CA SER A 280 -28.51 29.62 -4.41
C SER A 280 -27.55 28.86 -5.33
N LEU A 281 -27.25 27.59 -5.05
CA LEU A 281 -26.41 26.79 -5.94
C LEU A 281 -27.16 26.50 -7.26
N PRO A 282 -26.73 27.08 -8.39
CA PRO A 282 -27.38 26.82 -9.66
C PRO A 282 -27.03 25.41 -10.15
N ASN A 283 -27.88 24.85 -11.01
CA ASN A 283 -27.58 23.59 -11.71
C ASN A 283 -26.41 23.73 -12.71
N GLU A 284 -26.01 24.96 -13.01
CA GLU A 284 -24.85 25.28 -13.84
C GLU A 284 -23.59 25.51 -12.98
N LYS A 285 -22.42 25.21 -13.52
CA LYS A 285 -21.15 25.44 -12.81
C LYS A 285 -20.98 26.92 -12.49
N LEU A 286 -20.82 27.24 -11.20
CA LEU A 286 -20.53 28.59 -10.74
C LEU A 286 -19.19 29.06 -11.33
N LYS A 287 -19.20 30.17 -12.09
CA LYS A 287 -17.96 30.76 -12.63
C LYS A 287 -17.29 31.60 -11.55
N LEU A 288 -16.20 31.10 -10.99
CA LEU A 288 -15.36 31.81 -10.03
C LEU A 288 -14.12 32.38 -10.73
N THR A 289 -13.74 33.60 -10.36
CA THR A 289 -12.50 34.21 -10.85
C THR A 289 -11.31 33.71 -10.03
N ALA A 290 -10.12 33.65 -10.64
CA ALA A 290 -8.89 33.30 -9.91
C ALA A 290 -8.64 34.23 -8.71
N LYS A 291 -8.96 35.53 -8.86
CA LYS A 291 -8.85 36.53 -7.79
C LYS A 291 -9.75 36.22 -6.59
N SER A 292 -11.00 35.82 -6.83
CA SER A 292 -11.94 35.44 -5.75
C SER A 292 -11.54 34.13 -5.05
N ILE A 293 -10.94 33.19 -5.78
CA ILE A 293 -10.46 31.93 -5.21
C ILE A 293 -9.24 32.19 -4.31
N ASN A 294 -8.25 32.94 -4.79
CA ASN A 294 -7.05 33.24 -4.00
C ASN A 294 -7.40 34.02 -2.72
N HIS A 295 -8.30 35.00 -2.80
CA HIS A 295 -8.76 35.72 -1.60
C HIS A 295 -9.40 34.80 -0.55
N ALA A 296 -10.14 33.76 -0.97
CA ALA A 296 -10.75 32.79 -0.06
C ALA A 296 -9.74 31.78 0.52
N ILE A 297 -8.65 31.51 -0.20
CA ILE A 297 -7.55 30.64 0.28
C ILE A 297 -6.66 31.37 1.29
N ASP A 298 -6.49 32.69 1.12
CA ASP A 298 -5.61 33.53 1.95
C ASP A 298 -6.28 34.06 3.24
N LEU A 299 -7.57 33.76 3.47
CA LEU A 299 -8.35 34.10 4.67
C LEU A 299 -8.14 33.08 5.80
#